data_AF-A0A357ZH06-F1
#
_entry.id   AF-A0A357ZH06-F1
#
_cell.length_a   1.000
_cell.length_b   1.000
_cell.length_c   1.000
_cell.angle_alpha   90.00
_cell.angle_beta   90.00
_cell.angle_gamma   90.00
#
_symmetry.space_group_name_H-M   'P 1'
#
loop_
_entity.id
_entity.type
_entity.pdbx_description
1 polymer ?
#
loop_
_entity_poly.entity_id
_entity_poly.type
_entity_poly.pdbx_seq_one_letter_code
_entity_poly.pdbx_strand_id
1 'polypeptide(L)' 'MNPNLSVVILAAGKGTRMKSGQAKVLHEVFFLPMIHHVLAAAAPLQAARTVV' A
#
# COMPACT_ATOMS: atom_id res chain seq x y z
N MET A 1 12.65 -4.26 -14.65
CA MET A 1 12.71 -4.96 -13.35
C MET A 1 14.10 -4.81 -12.78
N ASN A 2 14.22 -4.36 -11.54
CA ASN A 2 15.47 -4.25 -10.78
C ASN A 2 15.63 -5.51 -9.92
N PRO A 3 16.49 -6.47 -10.31
CA PRO A 3 16.60 -7.78 -9.68
C PRO A 3 17.06 -7.72 -8.21
N ASN A 4 17.70 -6.62 -7.80
CA ASN A 4 18.24 -6.44 -6.45
C ASN A 4 17.35 -5.61 -5.53
N LEU A 5 16.13 -5.26 -5.98
CA LEU A 5 15.19 -4.45 -5.20
C LEU A 5 13.96 -5.26 -4.80
N SER A 6 13.62 -5.21 -3.52
CA SER A 6 12.34 -5.67 -2.99
C SER A 6 11.63 -4.54 -2.25
N VAL A 7 10.31 -4.47 -2.39
CA VAL A 7 9.45 -3.51 -1.70
C VAL A 7 8.53 -4.27 -0.74
N VAL A 8 8.45 -3.81 0.50
CA VAL A 8 7.56 -4.36 1.53
C VAL A 8 6.65 -3.24 2.03
N ILE A 9 5.34 -3.38 1.87
CA ILE A 9 4.32 -2.39 2.26
C ILE A 9 3.58 -2.93 3.48
N LEU A 10 3.93 -2.46 4.68
CA LEU A 10 3.29 -2.92 5.91
C LEU A 10 1.84 -2.41 6.01
N ALA A 11 0.88 -3.27 5.70
CA ALA A 11 -0.56 -2.93 5.68
C ALA A 11 -1.42 -3.62 6.77
N ALA A 12 -0.80 -4.29 7.74
CA ALA A 12 -1.49 -5.14 8.73
C ALA A 12 -2.21 -4.39 9.88
N GLY A 13 -2.16 -3.06 9.92
CA GLY A 13 -2.70 -2.28 11.05
C GLY A 13 -4.22 -2.22 11.09
N LYS A 14 -4.84 -2.54 12.24
CA LYS A 14 -6.31 -2.53 12.44
C LYS A 14 -6.99 -1.17 12.23
N GLY A 15 -6.27 -0.04 12.40
CA GLY A 15 -6.85 1.28 12.15
C GLY A 15 -7.90 1.75 13.16
N THR A 16 -7.77 1.39 14.44
CA THR A 16 -8.81 1.62 15.47
C THR A 16 -9.26 3.07 15.64
N ARG A 17 -8.38 4.05 15.41
CA ARG A 17 -8.73 5.48 15.48
C ARG A 17 -9.54 5.98 14.27
N MET A 18 -9.67 5.19 13.21
CA MET A 18 -10.51 5.50 12.05
C MET A 18 -12.01 5.37 12.37
N LYS A 19 -12.38 4.71 13.49
CA LYS A 19 -13.78 4.49 13.91
C LYS A 19 -14.66 3.91 12.78
N SER A 20 -14.09 2.99 12.00
CA SER A 20 -14.71 2.36 10.85
C SER A 20 -14.49 0.85 10.89
N GLY A 21 -15.43 0.08 10.34
CA GLY A 21 -15.27 -1.37 10.12
C GLY A 21 -14.32 -1.70 8.98
N GLN A 22 -13.99 -0.71 8.14
CA GLN A 22 -13.05 -0.84 7.03
C GLN A 22 -11.59 -0.78 7.54
N ALA A 23 -10.71 -1.60 6.97
CA ALA A 23 -9.27 -1.51 7.27
C ALA A 23 -8.73 -0.13 6.88
N LYS A 24 -7.76 0.41 7.66
CA LYS A 24 -7.21 1.76 7.43
C LYS A 24 -6.82 1.97 5.97
N VAL A 25 -6.03 1.06 5.41
CA VAL A 25 -5.43 1.19 4.08
C VAL A 25 -6.44 1.16 2.92
N LEU A 26 -7.68 0.74 3.19
CA LEU A 26 -8.75 0.70 2.21
C LEU A 26 -9.56 1.99 2.14
N HIS A 27 -9.43 2.90 3.11
CA HIS A 27 -10.14 4.18 3.05
C HIS A 27 -9.64 5.01 1.86
N GLU A 28 -10.56 5.71 1.21
CA GLU A 28 -10.29 6.43 -0.03
C GLU A 28 -9.56 7.77 0.20
N VAL A 29 -8.66 8.08 -0.71
CA VAL A 29 -8.02 9.37 -0.92
C VAL A 29 -8.04 9.61 -2.42
N PHE A 30 -8.62 10.74 -2.87
CA PHE A 30 -8.82 11.03 -4.30
C PHE A 30 -9.42 9.84 -5.08
N PHE A 31 -10.57 9.34 -4.61
CA PHE A 31 -11.35 8.28 -5.27
C PHE A 31 -10.65 6.90 -5.40
N LEU A 32 -9.53 6.70 -4.70
CA LEU A 32 -8.80 5.45 -4.68
C LEU A 32 -8.39 5.07 -3.24
N PRO A 33 -8.36 3.78 -2.88
CA PRO A 33 -7.87 3.35 -1.57
C PRO A 33 -6.45 3.87 -1.29
N MET A 34 -6.15 4.27 -0.05
CA MET A 34 -4.80 4.74 0.33
C MET A 34 -3.67 3.79 -0.13
N ILE A 35 -3.87 2.47 -0.03
CA ILE A 35 -2.86 1.50 -0.47
C ILE A 35 -2.58 1.55 -1.98
N HIS A 36 -3.56 1.93 -2.78
CA HIS A 36 -3.40 2.04 -4.22
C HIS A 36 -2.35 3.10 -4.57
N HIS A 37 -2.34 4.23 -3.86
CA HIS A 37 -1.34 5.28 -4.04
C HIS A 37 0.08 4.81 -3.69
N VAL A 38 0.24 3.99 -2.65
CA VAL A 38 1.54 3.42 -2.26
C VAL A 38 2.04 2.45 -3.33
N LEU A 39 1.16 1.58 -3.84
CA LEU A 39 1.49 0.66 -4.93
C LEU A 39 1.86 1.41 -6.21
N ALA A 40 1.11 2.45 -6.57
CA ALA A 40 1.38 3.29 -7.74
C ALA A 40 2.72 4.03 -7.61
N ALA A 41 3.05 4.55 -6.43
CA ALA A 41 4.34 5.19 -6.17
C ALA A 41 5.52 4.21 -6.22
N ALA A 42 5.31 2.95 -5.82
CA ALA A 42 6.34 1.91 -5.87
C ALA A 42 6.55 1.32 -7.27
N ALA A 43 5.53 1.34 -8.14
CA ALA A 43 5.57 0.69 -9.44
C ALA A 43 6.73 1.16 -10.36
N PRO A 44 7.06 2.47 -10.46
CA PRO A 44 8.20 2.95 -11.26
C PRO A 44 9.57 2.44 -10.80
N LEU A 45 9.70 1.99 -9.55
CA LEU A 45 10.94 1.40 -9.03
C LEU A 45 11.26 0.04 -9.67
N GLN A 46 10.25 -0.58 -10.29
CA GLN A 46 10.34 -1.88 -10.97
C GLN A 46 10.97 -2.97 -10.09
N ALA A 47 10.66 -2.99 -8.79
CA ALA A 47 11.20 -3.99 -7.86
C ALA A 47 11.00 -5.42 -8.37
N ALA A 48 11.96 -6.31 -8.12
CA ALA A 48 11.84 -7.73 -8.44
C ALA A 48 10.66 -8.38 -7.69
N ARG A 49 10.35 -7.86 -6.49
CA ARG A 49 9.25 -8.32 -5.67
C ARG A 49 8.63 -7.16 -4.90
N THR A 50 7.30 -7.09 -4.94
CA THR A 50 6.51 -6.24 -4.05
C THR A 50 5.63 -7.13 -3.18
N VAL A 51 5.72 -6.99 -1.87
CA VAL A 51 4.93 -7.73 -0.88
C VAL A 51 4.17 -6.73 -0.02
N VAL A 52 2.93 -7.08 0.32
CA VAL A 52 2.04 -6.30 1.19
C VAL A 52 1.72 -7.11 2.43
#